data_AF-A0A7R9MD93-F1
#
_entry.id   AF-A0A7R9MD93-F1
#
_cell.length_a   1.000
_cell.length_b   1.000
_cell.length_c   1.000
_cell.angle_alpha   90.00
_cell.angle_beta   90.00
_cell.angle_gamma   90.00
#
_symmetry.space_group_name_H-M   'P 1'
#
loop_
_entity.id
_entity.type
_entity.pdbx_description
1 polymer ?
#
loop_
_entity_poly.entity_id
_entity_poly.type
_entity_poly.pdbx_seq_one_letter_code
_entity_poly.pdbx_strand_id
1 'polypeptide(L)'
;MYLDQPLEAFPKGEIFLGDSDEGFIVKQGVPPGMKELENGYSFTLVTPERTWLFAASSTDERQSWMKALESVINQTSSAPTEAIKETVRNDLRNSYARKSRVGAHKGEWGLTNVLPNK
;
A
#
# COMPACT_ATOMS: atom_id res chain seq x y z
N MET A 1 -3.39 3.49 -6.03
CA MET A 1 -4.79 3.02 -5.89
C MET A 1 -4.90 1.62 -6.48
N TYR A 2 -5.73 0.74 -5.91
CA TYR A 2 -6.07 -0.57 -6.46
C TYR A 2 -7.57 -0.85 -6.35
N LEU A 3 -8.12 -1.51 -7.37
CA LEU A 3 -9.54 -1.85 -7.52
C LEU A 3 -9.70 -3.37 -7.60
N ASP A 4 -10.89 -3.89 -7.27
CA ASP A 4 -11.19 -5.29 -7.55
C ASP A 4 -11.56 -5.47 -9.03
N GLN A 5 -12.16 -4.46 -9.66
CA GLN A 5 -12.43 -4.44 -11.11
C GLN A 5 -12.00 -3.12 -11.76
N PRO A 6 -11.50 -3.11 -13.02
CA PRO A 6 -10.97 -1.91 -13.68
C PRO A 6 -11.94 -0.74 -13.83
N LEU A 7 -13.26 -0.98 -13.74
CA LEU A 7 -14.31 0.02 -13.93
C LEU A 7 -15.12 0.29 -12.65
N GLU A 8 -14.64 -0.17 -11.50
CA GLU A 8 -15.27 0.18 -10.23
C GLU A 8 -15.17 1.69 -9.97
N ALA A 9 -16.30 2.28 -9.58
CA ALA A 9 -16.37 3.71 -9.27
C ALA A 9 -15.56 4.08 -8.02
N PHE A 10 -15.22 3.09 -7.17
CA PHE A 10 -14.51 3.33 -5.91
C PHE A 10 -13.36 2.34 -5.73
N PRO A 11 -12.20 2.79 -5.22
CA PRO A 11 -11.11 1.88 -4.92
C PRO A 11 -11.41 1.03 -3.71
N LYS A 12 -10.85 -0.18 -3.75
CA LYS A 12 -10.68 -1.03 -2.58
C LYS A 12 -9.66 -0.44 -1.61
N GLY A 13 -8.58 0.11 -2.15
CA GLY A 13 -7.59 0.80 -1.37
C GLY A 13 -6.58 1.59 -2.19
N GLU A 14 -5.73 2.27 -1.47
CA GLU A 14 -4.73 3.21 -1.96
C GLU A 14 -3.50 3.08 -1.06
N ILE A 15 -2.33 3.17 -1.70
CA ILE A 15 -1.03 3.12 -1.03
C ILE A 15 -0.34 4.43 -1.36
N PHE A 16 0.17 5.08 -0.33
CA PHE A 16 0.91 6.33 -0.45
C PHE A 16 2.36 5.98 -0.58
N LEU A 17 3.04 6.62 -1.54
CA LEU A 17 4.47 6.46 -1.72
C LEU A 17 5.13 7.67 -1.06
N GLY A 18 5.85 7.40 0.01
CA GLY A 18 6.74 8.37 0.65
C GLY A 18 8.17 8.19 0.17
N ASP A 19 9.10 8.73 0.95
CA ASP A 19 10.51 8.79 0.60
C ASP A 19 11.30 7.57 1.07
N SER A 20 12.45 7.34 0.45
CA SER A 20 13.41 6.33 0.91
C SER A 20 13.87 6.58 2.35
N ASP A 21 14.04 7.85 2.74
CA ASP A 21 14.40 8.26 4.11
C ASP A 21 13.30 7.94 5.15
N GLU A 22 12.04 7.87 4.71
CA GLU A 22 10.92 7.48 5.57
C GLU A 22 10.75 5.96 5.67
N GLY A 23 11.63 5.16 5.04
CA GLY A 23 11.58 3.70 5.08
C GLY A 23 10.74 3.06 3.96
N PHE A 24 10.42 3.82 2.90
CA PHE A 24 9.81 3.25 1.70
C PHE A 24 10.87 2.58 0.82
N ILE A 25 10.68 1.30 0.51
CA ILE A 25 11.66 0.52 -0.25
C ILE A 25 10.94 -0.47 -1.16
N VAL A 26 11.44 -0.64 -2.38
CA VAL A 26 11.00 -1.69 -3.31
C VAL A 26 12.05 -2.79 -3.34
N LYS A 27 11.62 -4.06 -3.28
CA LYS A 27 12.50 -5.23 -3.29
C LYS A 27 11.99 -6.28 -4.27
N GLN A 28 12.90 -6.92 -4.99
CA GLN A 28 12.54 -8.08 -5.82
C GLN A 28 12.19 -9.28 -4.92
N GLY A 29 11.18 -10.06 -5.32
CA GLY A 29 10.77 -11.27 -4.61
C GLY A 29 9.90 -10.99 -3.40
N VAL A 30 9.82 -11.98 -2.52
CA VAL A 30 8.99 -11.97 -1.31
C VAL A 30 9.85 -11.99 -0.04
N PRO A 31 9.38 -11.43 1.09
CA PRO A 31 10.10 -11.52 2.35
C PRO A 31 10.25 -12.98 2.83
N PRO A 32 11.28 -13.28 3.64
CA PRO A 32 11.43 -14.60 4.25
C PRO A 32 10.17 -14.99 5.03
N GLY A 33 9.69 -16.22 4.82
CA GLY A 33 8.49 -16.74 5.49
C GLY A 33 7.16 -16.41 4.79
N MET A 34 7.18 -15.66 3.69
CA MET A 34 6.00 -15.46 2.83
C MET A 34 6.06 -16.40 1.63
N LYS A 35 4.91 -16.96 1.23
CA LYS A 35 4.83 -17.83 0.05
C LYS A 35 4.97 -16.97 -1.20
N GLU A 36 5.92 -17.31 -2.07
CA GLU A 36 6.04 -16.70 -3.39
C GLU A 36 4.79 -17.01 -4.23
N LEU A 37 4.35 -16.03 -5.03
CA LEU A 37 3.21 -16.24 -5.93
C LEU A 37 3.64 -17.18 -7.06
N GLU A 38 2.71 -18.00 -7.54
CA GLU A 38 2.99 -19.14 -8.43
C GLU A 38 3.67 -18.74 -9.76
N ASN A 39 3.56 -17.48 -10.16
CA ASN A 39 4.15 -16.97 -11.39
C ASN A 39 5.64 -16.57 -11.27
N GLY A 40 6.23 -16.52 -10.06
CA GLY A 40 7.65 -16.18 -9.86
C GLY A 40 8.06 -14.75 -10.23
N TYR A 41 7.11 -13.89 -10.62
CA TYR A 41 7.35 -12.49 -10.97
C TYR A 41 6.93 -11.55 -9.85
N SER A 42 7.21 -11.98 -8.61
CA SER A 42 6.84 -11.25 -7.40
C SER A 42 7.83 -10.15 -7.06
N PHE A 43 7.31 -9.09 -6.45
CA PHE A 43 8.10 -8.02 -5.84
C PHE A 43 7.33 -7.41 -4.67
N THR A 44 8.05 -6.72 -3.81
CA THR A 44 7.56 -6.22 -2.54
C THR A 44 7.75 -4.71 -2.44
N LEU A 45 6.72 -3.98 -2.01
CA LEU A 45 6.82 -2.59 -1.55
C LEU A 45 6.73 -2.58 -0.02
N VAL A 46 7.81 -2.16 0.61
CA VAL A 46 7.88 -1.96 2.05
C VAL A 46 7.50 -0.51 2.34
N THR A 47 6.55 -0.34 3.25
CA THR A 47 6.18 0.95 3.85
C THR A 47 6.35 0.82 5.38
N PRO A 48 6.45 1.93 6.13
CA PRO A 48 6.64 1.87 7.59
C PRO A 48 5.59 1.04 8.33
N GLU A 49 4.33 1.12 7.89
CA GLU A 49 3.22 0.43 8.55
C GLU A 49 2.98 -0.98 8.01
N ARG A 50 3.36 -1.26 6.77
CA ARG A 50 2.97 -2.50 6.08
C ARG A 50 3.91 -2.86 4.92
N THR A 51 4.07 -4.18 4.74
CA THR A 51 4.69 -4.77 3.55
C THR A 51 3.62 -5.23 2.56
N TRP A 52 3.72 -4.77 1.31
CA TRP A 52 2.79 -5.10 0.22
C TRP A 52 3.47 -6.02 -0.78
N LEU A 53 2.79 -7.12 -1.12
CA LEU A 53 3.25 -8.09 -2.10
C LEU A 53 2.52 -7.89 -3.42
N PHE A 54 3.28 -7.82 -4.51
CA PHE A 54 2.77 -7.69 -5.87
C PHE A 54 3.26 -8.86 -6.73
N ALA A 55 2.46 -9.24 -7.72
CA ALA A 55 2.83 -10.14 -8.79
C ALA A 55 2.62 -9.44 -10.13
N ALA A 56 3.62 -9.49 -10.99
CA ALA A 56 3.49 -9.09 -12.39
C ALA A 56 3.20 -10.30 -13.28
N SER A 57 2.80 -10.06 -14.53
CA SER A 57 2.55 -11.11 -15.52
C SER A 57 3.82 -11.58 -16.21
N SER A 58 4.90 -10.79 -16.16
CA SER A 58 6.20 -11.10 -16.75
C SER A 58 7.35 -10.44 -15.99
N THR A 59 8.58 -10.89 -16.27
CA THR A 59 9.80 -10.28 -15.76
C THR A 59 9.93 -8.80 -16.18
N ASP A 60 9.60 -8.47 -17.42
CA ASP A 60 9.71 -7.10 -17.95
C ASP A 60 8.71 -6.18 -17.27
N GLU A 61 7.47 -6.64 -17.09
CA GLU A 61 6.44 -5.89 -16.37
C GLU A 61 6.86 -5.66 -14.91
N ARG A 62 7.37 -6.69 -14.22
CA ARG A 62 7.92 -6.55 -12.86
C ARG A 62 9.01 -5.48 -12.80
N GLN A 63 9.98 -5.54 -13.70
CA GLN A 63 11.07 -4.57 -13.73
C GLN A 63 10.57 -3.15 -14.02
N SER A 64 9.60 -3.00 -14.90
CA SER A 64 8.99 -1.70 -15.21
C SER A 64 8.29 -1.11 -13.99
N TRP A 65 7.48 -1.90 -13.29
CA TRP A 65 6.84 -1.48 -12.04
C TRP A 65 7.85 -1.12 -10.95
N MET A 66 8.87 -1.95 -10.75
CA MET A 66 9.90 -1.67 -9.74
C MET A 66 10.62 -0.36 -10.03
N LYS A 67 11.03 -0.12 -11.28
CA LYS A 67 11.69 1.14 -11.69
C LYS A 67 10.78 2.36 -11.49
N ALA A 68 9.50 2.25 -11.85
CA ALA A 68 8.55 3.34 -11.67
C ALA A 68 8.38 3.69 -10.18
N LEU A 69 8.25 2.69 -9.32
CA LEU A 69 8.12 2.90 -7.87
C LEU A 69 9.41 3.46 -7.25
N GLU A 70 10.58 2.90 -7.60
CA GLU A 70 11.88 3.40 -7.15
C GLU A 70 12.10 4.86 -7.58
N SER A 71 11.71 5.20 -8.81
CA SER A 71 11.79 6.59 -9.30
C SER A 71 10.97 7.54 -8.43
N VAL A 72 9.74 7.18 -8.09
CA VAL A 72 8.88 8.03 -7.25
C VAL A 72 9.47 8.17 -5.85
N ILE A 73 9.86 7.06 -5.22
CA ILE A 73 10.41 7.03 -3.85
C ILE A 73 11.71 7.85 -3.72
N ASN A 74 12.53 7.88 -4.78
CA ASN A 74 13.80 8.62 -4.76
C ASN A 74 13.66 10.09 -5.18
N GLN A 75 12.58 10.47 -5.89
CA GLN A 75 12.38 11.83 -6.41
C GLN A 75 11.72 12.79 -5.41
N THR A 76 11.01 12.28 -4.42
CA THR A 76 10.16 13.08 -3.51
C THR A 76 10.94 13.93 -2.48
N SER A 77 12.28 13.89 -2.47
CA SER A 77 13.15 14.63 -1.54
C SER A 77 13.29 16.15 -1.79
N SER A 78 12.48 16.77 -2.67
CA SER A 78 12.68 18.16 -3.12
C SER A 78 11.56 19.18 -2.81
N ALA A 79 10.85 19.13 -1.68
CA ALA A 79 10.11 20.30 -1.15
C ALA A 79 9.51 20.08 0.27
N PRO A 80 9.40 21.13 1.12
CA PRO A 80 8.95 21.03 2.50
C PRO A 80 7.44 20.77 2.54
N THR A 81 7.05 19.51 2.70
CA THR A 81 5.64 19.11 2.58
C THR A 81 5.20 18.13 3.67
N GLU A 82 5.93 18.01 4.79
CA GLU A 82 5.53 17.11 5.90
C GLU A 82 4.09 17.35 6.37
N ALA A 83 3.64 18.60 6.44
CA ALA A 83 2.26 18.92 6.77
C ALA A 83 1.25 18.47 5.69
N ILE A 84 1.64 18.53 4.41
CA ILE A 84 0.80 18.05 3.29
C ILE A 84 0.78 16.52 3.25
N LYS A 85 1.94 15.86 3.42
CA LYS A 85 2.06 14.41 3.52
C LYS A 85 1.22 13.87 4.69
N GLU A 86 1.31 14.50 5.85
CA GLU A 86 0.55 14.11 7.05
C GLU A 86 -0.95 14.36 6.91
N THR A 87 -1.36 15.47 6.28
CA THR A 87 -2.77 15.74 6.00
C THR A 87 -3.34 14.68 5.06
N VAL A 88 -2.64 14.41 3.95
CA VAL A 88 -3.03 13.39 2.98
C VAL A 88 -3.11 12.03 3.66
N ARG A 89 -2.05 11.61 4.39
CA ARG A 89 -1.98 10.36 5.17
C ARG A 89 -3.18 10.22 6.11
N ASN A 90 -3.52 11.26 6.87
CA ASN A 90 -4.64 11.26 7.79
C ASN A 90 -6.00 11.23 7.10
N ASP A 91 -6.17 11.96 5.99
CA ASP A 91 -7.41 11.95 5.21
C ASP A 91 -7.76 10.55 4.72
N LEU A 92 -6.75 9.77 4.31
CA LEU A 92 -6.96 8.38 3.91
C LEU A 92 -7.31 7.49 5.08
N ARG A 93 -6.55 7.60 6.17
CA ARG A 93 -6.81 6.83 7.39
C ARG A 93 -8.26 7.04 7.84
N ASN A 94 -8.73 8.28 7.76
CA ASN A 94 -10.12 8.65 8.04
C ASN A 94 -11.10 8.17 6.97
N SER A 95 -10.73 8.15 5.69
CA SER A 95 -11.54 7.60 4.59
C SER A 95 -11.89 6.13 4.81
N TYR A 96 -10.91 5.30 5.21
CA TYR A 96 -11.16 3.89 5.56
C TYR A 96 -12.06 3.73 6.79
N ALA A 97 -11.85 4.55 7.83
CA ALA A 97 -12.67 4.53 9.04
C ALA A 97 -14.14 4.95 8.80
N ARG A 98 -14.39 5.82 7.81
CA ARG A 98 -15.76 6.16 7.40
C ARG A 98 -16.39 5.08 6.52
N LYS A 99 -15.65 4.48 5.59
CA LYS A 99 -16.14 3.36 4.75
C LYS A 99 -16.61 2.17 5.58
N SER A 100 -15.90 1.80 6.65
CA SER A 100 -16.33 0.70 7.54
C SER A 100 -17.65 0.97 8.27
N ARG A 101 -18.00 2.25 8.48
CA ARG A 101 -19.21 2.63 9.22
C ARG A 101 -20.47 2.67 8.34
N VAL A 102 -20.32 2.84 7.02
CA VAL A 102 -21.44 2.90 6.06
C VAL A 102 -21.78 1.53 5.47
N GLY A 103 -20.86 0.56 5.52
CA GLY A 103 -21.05 -0.81 5.00
C GLY A 103 -21.59 -1.85 6.00
N ALA A 104 -21.97 -1.47 7.22
CA ALA A 104 -22.41 -2.40 8.25
C ALA A 104 -23.87 -2.87 8.05
N HIS A 105 -24.17 -3.53 6.93
CA HIS A 105 -25.30 -4.46 6.83
C HIS A 105 -24.81 -5.87 7.21
N LYS A 106 -25.00 -6.19 8.49
CA LYS A 106 -25.09 -7.53 9.12
C LYS A 106 -24.43 -8.68 8.36
N GLY A 107 -23.17 -8.94 8.67
CA GLY A 107 -22.46 -10.19 8.40
C GLY A 107 -21.28 -10.29 9.38
N GLU A 108 -21.39 -11.17 10.36
CA GLU A 108 -20.41 -11.40 11.41
C GLU A 108 -19.05 -11.79 10.84
N TRP A 109 -18.06 -10.90 10.93
CA TRP A 109 -16.65 -11.26 11.08
C TRP A 109 -16.01 -10.23 12.00
N GLY A 110 -15.88 -10.60 13.27
CA GLY A 110 -15.21 -9.79 14.27
C GLY A 110 -13.70 -9.75 14.04
N LEU A 111 -13.14 -8.55 13.95
CA LEU A 111 -11.80 -8.25 14.45
C LEU A 111 -11.94 -7.04 15.35
N THR A 112 -12.12 -7.29 16.65
CA THR A 112 -12.04 -6.26 17.67
C THR A 112 -10.60 -5.78 17.75
N ASN A 113 -10.32 -4.60 17.19
CA ASN A 113 -9.14 -3.84 17.59
C ASN A 113 -9.37 -3.36 19.03
N VAL A 114 -8.98 -4.21 19.98
CA VAL A 114 -8.77 -3.80 21.36
C VAL A 114 -7.48 -3.00 21.36
N LEU A 115 -7.60 -1.68 21.42
CA LEU A 115 -6.54 -0.81 21.92
C LEU A 115 -6.30 -1.19 23.39
N PRO A 116 -5.08 -1.51 23.84
CA PRO A 116 -4.73 -1.21 25.22
C PRO A 116 -4.37 0.28 25.30
N ASN A 117 -5.16 0.96 26.12
CA ASN A 117 -4.95 2.31 26.58
C ASN A 117 -4.00 2.26 27.80
N LYS A 118 -3.15 3.30 27.91
CA LYS A 118 -2.17 3.65 28.96
C LYS A 118 -0.71 3.34 28.67
#